data_AF-A0A0B7N9K9-F1
#
_entry.id   AF-A0A0B7N9K9-F1
#
_cell.length_a   1.000
_cell.length_b   1.000
_cell.length_c   1.000
_cell.angle_alpha   90.00
_cell.angle_beta   90.00
_cell.angle_gamma   90.00
#
_symmetry.space_group_name_H-M   'P 1'
#
loop_
_entity.id
_entity.type
_entity.pdbx_description
1 polymer ?
#
loop_
_entity_poly.entity_id
_entity_poly.type
_entity_poly.pdbx_seq_one_letter_code
_entity_poly.pdbx_strand_id
1 'polypeptide(L)'
;MAKITALPEEILLMVLGCVDELSQLAKCRIVCKAWCNPTEKLMLGREIMLENEIAIFRLYDVLVRNPAKAYLIKHLRFSIIEPQLSIVLIELLYLAITPNIETLSGLVEPYEPFALTIMDAVRKSSMKLDKLTSMTYPLVIRPIYYSTLCFFKETLQIVMFTQPELPIDQDFWNFVNVLDSFRNLTSLNLKGRFETVEDINTVLDKCLYLQELTLEAFDQPIVTTREDITAWSESTVKKQHHLKMLNIKKDLTPDLAEYLLYKYTKIQHIRIDIEFQEDFFDNFFDRIVAAIHQVPKRDLYLGISRDLDFRNLVYLLLTKNLSICNVDLETADFRIKIGGV
;
A
#
# COMPACT_ATOMS: atom_id res chain seq x y z
N MET A 1 25.83 -6.77 -43.63
CA MET A 1 25.60 -6.84 -42.17
C MET A 1 24.66 -5.72 -41.78
N ALA A 2 23.53 -6.03 -41.14
CA ALA A 2 22.63 -5.02 -40.60
C ALA A 2 23.31 -4.32 -39.42
N LYS A 3 23.35 -2.98 -39.42
CA LYS A 3 23.88 -2.19 -38.29
C LYS A 3 22.72 -1.86 -37.36
N ILE A 4 22.73 -2.45 -36.16
CA ILE A 4 21.73 -2.18 -35.09
C ILE A 4 21.69 -0.68 -34.72
N THR A 5 22.77 0.07 -34.95
CA THR A 5 22.84 1.52 -34.74
C THR A 5 22.00 2.35 -35.71
N ALA A 6 21.38 1.74 -36.72
CA ALA A 6 20.49 2.41 -37.68
C ALA A 6 19.01 2.26 -37.34
N LEU A 7 18.67 1.65 -36.20
CA LEU A 7 17.28 1.52 -35.76
C LEU A 7 16.72 2.89 -35.33
N PRO A 8 15.46 3.21 -35.69
CA PRO A 8 14.75 4.37 -35.14
C PRO A 8 14.67 4.33 -33.61
N GLU A 9 14.61 5.50 -32.96
CA GLU A 9 14.56 5.61 -31.50
C GLU A 9 13.38 4.84 -30.91
N GLU A 10 12.22 4.85 -31.57
CA GLU A 10 11.01 4.13 -31.13
C GLU A 10 11.24 2.63 -31.07
N ILE A 11 11.93 2.07 -32.07
CA ILE A 11 12.28 0.64 -32.11
C ILE A 11 13.29 0.32 -31.01
N LEU A 12 14.26 1.21 -30.77
CA LEU A 12 15.19 1.04 -29.64
C LEU A 12 14.45 1.07 -28.30
N LEU A 13 13.49 1.98 -28.10
CA LEU A 13 12.68 2.05 -26.88
C LEU A 13 11.85 0.78 -26.68
N MET A 14 11.29 0.20 -27.74
CA MET A 14 10.57 -1.07 -27.67
C MET A 14 11.50 -2.23 -27.29
N VAL A 15 12.65 -2.35 -27.95
CA VAL A 15 13.63 -3.44 -27.68
C VAL A 15 14.22 -3.32 -26.28
N LEU A 16 14.67 -2.13 -25.90
CA LEU A 16 15.23 -1.87 -24.57
C LEU A 16 14.15 -1.92 -23.48
N GLY A 17 12.89 -1.63 -23.83
CA GLY A 17 11.74 -1.74 -22.92
C GLY A 17 11.53 -3.16 -22.39
N CYS A 18 11.98 -4.18 -23.12
CA CYS A 18 11.95 -5.58 -22.69
C CYS A 18 13.02 -5.97 -21.67
N VAL A 19 13.94 -5.07 -21.31
CA VAL A 19 15.01 -5.36 -20.34
C VAL A 19 14.52 -5.03 -18.95
N ASP A 20 14.12 -6.01 -18.13
CA ASP A 20 13.45 -5.75 -16.84
C ASP A 20 14.34 -5.12 -15.76
N GLU A 21 15.64 -5.41 -15.78
CA GLU A 21 16.57 -4.92 -14.76
C GLU A 21 17.18 -3.55 -15.10
N LEU A 22 17.11 -2.60 -14.17
CA LEU A 22 17.73 -1.27 -14.32
C LEU A 22 19.25 -1.36 -14.49
N SER A 23 19.90 -2.33 -13.86
CA SER A 23 21.33 -2.60 -13.96
C SER A 23 21.74 -3.01 -15.38
N GLN A 24 20.88 -3.75 -16.09
CA GLN A 24 21.10 -4.15 -17.48
C GLN A 24 20.88 -2.98 -18.43
N LEU A 25 19.85 -2.16 -18.20
CA LEU A 25 19.68 -0.89 -18.92
C LEU A 25 20.93 0.00 -18.77
N ALA A 26 21.48 0.13 -17.57
CA ALA A 26 22.70 0.91 -17.38
C ALA A 26 23.87 0.43 -18.25
N LYS A 27 23.97 -0.90 -18.50
CA LYS A 27 24.95 -1.47 -19.45
C LYS A 27 24.58 -1.18 -20.90
N CYS A 28 23.31 -1.22 -21.28
CA CYS A 28 22.85 -0.83 -22.63
C CYS A 28 23.20 0.62 -22.96
N ARG A 29 23.15 1.52 -21.96
CA ARG A 29 23.45 2.96 -22.13
C ARG A 29 24.88 3.20 -22.64
N ILE A 30 25.83 2.34 -22.26
CA ILE A 30 27.25 2.50 -22.62
C ILE A 30 27.65 1.79 -23.92
N VAL A 31 26.73 1.07 -24.58
CA VAL A 31 27.02 0.32 -25.82
C VAL A 31 27.40 1.25 -26.96
N CYS A 32 26.57 2.26 -27.24
CA CYS A 32 26.86 3.27 -28.26
C CYS A 32 26.04 4.55 -28.04
N LYS A 33 26.42 5.66 -28.70
CA LYS A 33 25.75 6.96 -28.57
C LYS A 33 24.26 6.91 -28.91
N ALA A 34 23.86 6.13 -29.91
CA ALA A 34 22.47 6.00 -30.32
C ALA A 34 21.59 5.34 -29.25
N TRP A 35 22.18 4.49 -28.40
CA TRP A 35 21.46 3.81 -27.32
C TRP A 35 21.39 4.63 -26.04
N CYS A 36 22.26 5.63 -25.88
CA CYS A 36 22.36 6.40 -24.65
C CYS A 36 21.03 7.07 -24.26
N ASN A 37 20.45 7.89 -25.14
CA ASN A 37 19.23 8.65 -24.82
C ASN A 37 18.00 7.75 -24.65
N PRO A 38 17.70 6.77 -25.53
CA PRO A 38 16.55 5.89 -25.35
C PRO A 38 16.64 5.07 -24.06
N THR A 39 17.84 4.58 -23.74
CA THR A 39 18.07 3.84 -22.50
C THR A 39 17.86 4.72 -21.27
N GLU A 40 18.41 5.93 -21.29
CA GLU A 40 18.25 6.88 -20.18
C GLU A 40 16.77 7.27 -19.97
N LYS A 41 16.02 7.45 -21.05
CA LYS A 41 14.57 7.68 -21.02
C LYS A 41 13.82 6.56 -20.32
N LEU A 42 14.17 5.31 -20.62
CA LEU A 42 13.60 4.14 -19.96
C LEU A 42 14.03 4.03 -18.49
N MET A 43 15.29 4.32 -18.17
CA MET A 43 15.80 4.29 -16.79
C MET A 43 15.07 5.30 -15.90
N LEU A 44 14.89 6.54 -16.37
CA LEU A 44 14.21 7.59 -15.61
C LEU A 44 12.69 7.38 -15.53
N GLY A 45 12.09 6.69 -16.50
CA GLY A 45 10.67 6.34 -16.49
C GLY A 45 10.31 5.18 -15.58
N ARG A 46 11.28 4.51 -14.95
CA ARG A 46 11.06 3.41 -13.99
C ARG A 46 10.98 3.92 -12.56
N GLU A 47 10.62 3.02 -11.64
CA GLU A 47 10.75 3.29 -10.20
C GLU A 47 12.22 3.53 -9.84
N ILE A 48 12.51 4.73 -9.34
CA ILE A 48 13.82 5.11 -8.82
C ILE A 48 13.75 5.04 -7.29
N MET A 49 14.56 4.15 -6.72
CA MET A 49 14.67 3.98 -5.26
C MET A 49 15.70 4.97 -4.68
N LEU A 50 15.25 5.76 -3.71
CA LEU A 50 16.01 6.74 -2.95
C LEU A 50 16.13 6.27 -1.50
N GLU A 51 17.06 5.33 -1.28
CA GLU A 51 17.29 4.65 -0.01
C GLU A 51 18.43 5.25 0.83
N ASN A 52 19.26 6.11 0.23
CA ASN A 52 20.39 6.76 0.90
C ASN A 52 20.82 8.03 0.14
N GLU A 53 21.65 8.83 0.80
CA GLU A 53 22.18 10.09 0.25
C GLU A 53 22.97 9.91 -1.06
N ILE A 54 23.62 8.77 -1.28
CA ILE A 54 24.35 8.49 -2.53
C ILE A 54 23.36 8.36 -3.70
N ALA A 55 22.24 7.66 -3.51
CA ALA A 55 21.20 7.54 -4.52
C ALA A 55 20.56 8.90 -4.84
N ILE A 56 20.26 9.67 -3.79
CA ILE A 56 19.72 11.04 -3.89
C ILE A 56 20.67 11.95 -4.68
N PHE A 57 21.95 11.98 -4.29
CA PHE A 57 22.96 12.81 -4.96
C PHE A 57 23.17 12.42 -6.42
N ARG A 58 23.16 11.12 -6.75
CA ARG A 58 23.29 10.66 -8.14
C ARG A 58 22.14 11.14 -9.02
N LEU A 59 20.90 11.08 -8.53
CA LEU A 59 19.76 11.58 -9.27
C LEU A 59 19.82 13.12 -9.38
N TYR A 60 20.17 13.79 -8.29
CA TYR A 60 20.35 15.24 -8.27
C TYR A 60 21.39 15.70 -9.31
N ASP A 61 22.58 15.08 -9.35
CA ASP A 61 23.64 15.41 -10.33
C ASP A 61 23.16 15.24 -11.79
N VAL A 62 22.35 14.22 -12.06
CA VAL A 62 21.75 14.01 -13.40
C VAL A 62 20.79 15.16 -13.75
N LEU A 63 19.91 15.54 -12.81
CA LEU A 63 18.89 16.56 -13.05
C LEU A 63 19.47 17.98 -13.09
N VAL A 64 20.47 18.29 -12.27
CA VAL A 64 21.14 19.60 -12.32
C VAL A 64 21.85 19.80 -13.65
N ARG A 65 22.51 18.76 -14.19
CA ARG A 65 23.18 18.83 -15.49
C ARG A 65 22.19 18.96 -16.66
N ASN A 66 20.99 18.41 -16.52
CA ASN A 66 19.96 18.52 -17.54
C ASN A 66 18.56 18.52 -16.91
N PRO A 67 18.05 19.68 -16.48
CA PRO A 67 16.76 19.79 -15.80
C PRO A 67 15.58 19.32 -16.63
N ALA A 68 15.69 19.39 -17.97
CA ALA A 68 14.66 18.85 -18.85
C ALA A 68 14.45 17.36 -18.62
N LYS A 69 15.43 16.58 -18.15
CA LYS A 69 15.21 15.15 -17.87
C LYS A 69 14.23 14.89 -16.74
N ALA A 70 13.92 15.87 -15.90
CA ALA A 70 12.96 15.70 -14.82
C ALA A 70 11.56 15.28 -15.30
N TYR A 71 11.13 15.72 -16.51
CA TYR A 71 9.83 15.30 -17.05
C TYR A 71 9.74 13.79 -17.31
N LEU A 72 10.88 13.09 -17.39
CA LEU A 72 10.92 11.65 -17.61
C LEU A 72 10.65 10.85 -16.33
N ILE A 73 10.81 11.47 -15.16
CA ILE A 73 10.58 10.84 -13.88
C ILE A 73 9.09 10.66 -13.67
N LYS A 74 8.70 9.41 -13.39
CA LYS A 74 7.31 9.01 -13.10
C LYS A 74 7.14 8.47 -11.69
N HIS A 75 8.14 7.74 -11.19
CA HIS A 75 8.01 6.93 -9.99
C HIS A 75 9.22 7.14 -9.08
N LEU A 76 9.00 7.74 -7.92
CA LEU A 76 10.02 7.85 -6.87
C LEU A 76 9.60 7.07 -5.65
N ARG A 77 10.47 6.18 -5.20
CA ARG A 77 10.28 5.40 -3.97
C ARG A 77 11.34 5.79 -2.95
N PHE A 78 10.89 6.17 -1.77
CA PHE A 78 11.74 6.62 -0.68
C PHE A 78 11.87 5.54 0.40
N SER A 79 13.06 5.45 0.98
CA SER A 79 13.32 4.65 2.18
C SER A 79 14.28 5.43 3.08
N ILE A 80 13.82 6.60 3.52
CA ILE A 80 14.64 7.59 4.23
C ILE A 80 14.16 7.64 5.67
N ILE A 81 15.03 7.27 6.60
CA ILE A 81 14.77 7.36 8.04
C ILE A 81 15.96 8.10 8.65
N GLU A 82 15.92 9.43 8.56
CA GLU A 82 16.99 10.31 9.04
C GLU A 82 16.43 11.31 10.06
N PRO A 83 17.26 11.92 10.93
CA PRO A 83 16.80 12.95 11.86
C PRO A 83 16.34 14.24 11.17
N GLN A 84 16.86 14.51 9.98
CA GLN A 84 16.61 15.71 9.18
C GLN A 84 16.72 15.39 7.69
N LEU A 85 16.00 16.13 6.84
CA LEU A 85 16.17 15.98 5.40
C LEU A 85 17.48 16.63 4.95
N SER A 86 18.21 15.94 4.07
CA SER A 86 19.39 16.53 3.45
C SER A 86 19.00 17.70 2.53
N ILE A 87 19.89 18.69 2.43
CA ILE A 87 19.71 19.83 1.52
C ILE A 87 19.62 19.32 0.07
N VAL A 88 20.40 18.30 -0.28
CA VAL A 88 20.40 17.71 -1.62
C VAL A 88 19.04 17.09 -1.95
N LEU A 89 18.39 16.43 -0.99
CA LEU A 89 17.04 15.91 -1.18
C LEU A 89 16.02 17.04 -1.40
N ILE A 90 16.09 18.11 -0.62
CA ILE A 90 15.20 19.26 -0.79
C ILE A 90 15.33 19.85 -2.20
N GLU A 91 16.57 20.10 -2.64
CA GLU A 91 16.84 20.60 -3.99
C GLU A 91 16.43 19.60 -5.09
N LEU A 92 16.64 18.30 -4.86
CA LEU A 92 16.17 17.25 -5.75
C LEU A 92 14.65 17.28 -5.89
N LEU A 93 13.89 17.49 -4.81
CA LEU A 93 12.43 17.55 -4.87
C LEU A 93 11.95 18.73 -5.72
N TYR A 94 12.59 19.91 -5.63
CA TYR A 94 12.24 21.03 -6.52
C TYR A 94 12.51 20.74 -8.00
N LEU A 95 13.49 19.88 -8.31
CA LEU A 95 13.80 19.50 -9.69
C LEU A 95 12.91 18.35 -10.19
N ALA A 96 12.71 17.32 -9.37
CA ALA A 96 12.11 16.05 -9.79
C ALA A 96 10.58 16.05 -9.74
N ILE A 97 9.96 16.91 -8.93
CA ILE A 97 8.51 17.05 -8.89
C ILE A 97 8.06 17.80 -10.14
N THR A 98 7.45 17.06 -11.06
CA THR A 98 6.94 17.57 -12.34
C THR A 98 5.51 17.06 -12.59
N PRO A 99 4.75 17.64 -13.54
CA PRO A 99 3.41 17.14 -13.89
C PRO A 99 3.36 15.68 -14.37
N ASN A 100 4.50 15.08 -14.69
CA ASN A 100 4.57 13.68 -15.14
C ASN A 100 4.76 12.68 -13.99
N ILE A 101 4.90 13.15 -12.74
CA ILE A 101 5.00 12.27 -11.59
C ILE A 101 3.69 11.50 -11.40
N GLU A 102 3.80 10.19 -11.29
CA GLU A 102 2.69 9.24 -11.15
C GLU A 102 2.65 8.65 -9.75
N THR A 103 3.80 8.36 -9.14
CA THR A 103 3.89 7.83 -7.79
C THR A 103 5.01 8.48 -6.99
N LEU A 104 4.66 8.90 -5.77
CA LEU A 104 5.60 9.11 -4.68
C LEU A 104 5.27 8.02 -3.65
N SER A 105 6.20 7.15 -3.31
CA SER A 105 5.90 5.97 -2.49
C SER A 105 7.01 5.68 -1.48
N GLY A 106 6.71 4.81 -0.52
CA GLY A 106 7.66 4.40 0.51
C GLY A 106 7.70 5.33 1.72
N LEU A 107 8.70 5.09 2.56
CA LEU A 107 8.80 5.64 3.91
C LEU A 107 9.75 6.86 3.94
N VAL A 108 9.30 7.94 4.58
CA VAL A 108 10.11 9.16 4.77
C VAL A 108 10.00 9.69 6.19
N GLU A 109 11.14 9.90 6.83
CA GLU A 109 11.29 10.66 8.08
C GLU A 109 12.50 11.61 8.01
N PRO A 110 12.36 12.87 8.51
CA PRO A 110 11.13 13.46 9.05
C PRO A 110 10.12 13.84 7.94
N TYR A 111 8.86 13.44 8.08
CA TYR A 111 7.86 13.62 7.03
C TYR A 111 7.38 15.07 6.83
N GLU A 112 7.31 15.86 7.89
CA GLU A 112 6.79 17.23 7.83
C GLU A 112 7.54 18.16 6.86
N PRO A 113 8.88 18.32 6.95
CA PRO A 113 9.61 19.13 5.99
C PRO A 113 9.56 18.56 4.56
N PHE A 114 9.38 17.25 4.40
CA PHE A 114 9.27 16.59 3.10
C PHE A 114 7.96 16.99 2.41
N ALA A 115 6.86 16.84 3.13
CA ALA A 115 5.53 17.23 2.69
C ALA A 115 5.44 18.72 2.35
N LEU A 116 5.97 19.58 3.22
CA LEU A 116 6.01 21.02 3.00
C LEU A 116 6.80 21.38 1.74
N THR A 117 7.94 20.73 1.51
CA THR A 117 8.78 20.95 0.31
C THR A 117 8.02 20.60 -0.97
N ILE A 118 7.33 19.45 -1.01
CA ILE A 118 6.55 19.05 -2.19
C ILE A 118 5.39 20.01 -2.44
N MET A 119 4.60 20.33 -1.40
CA MET A 119 3.48 21.25 -1.54
C MET A 119 3.95 22.64 -1.99
N ASP A 120 5.09 23.10 -1.48
CA ASP A 120 5.68 24.37 -1.87
C ASP A 120 6.19 24.36 -3.31
N ALA A 121 6.88 23.29 -3.74
CA ALA A 121 7.31 23.11 -5.13
C ALA A 121 6.13 23.17 -6.11
N VAL A 122 5.03 22.50 -5.78
CA VAL A 122 3.80 22.50 -6.60
C VAL A 122 3.16 23.90 -6.64
N ARG A 123 3.05 24.58 -5.49
CA ARG A 123 2.47 25.94 -5.42
C ARG A 123 3.29 26.96 -6.20
N LYS A 124 4.61 26.98 -5.99
CA LYS A 124 5.53 27.96 -6.62
C LYS A 124 5.56 27.82 -8.14
N SER A 125 5.50 26.59 -8.65
CA SER A 125 5.53 26.32 -10.09
C SER A 125 4.15 26.45 -10.76
N SER A 126 3.06 26.64 -9.99
CA SER A 126 1.68 26.60 -10.48
C SER A 126 1.35 25.33 -11.27
N MET A 127 2.06 24.23 -10.98
CA MET A 127 1.87 22.98 -11.68
C MET A 127 0.70 22.18 -11.09
N LYS A 128 0.10 21.33 -11.91
CA LYS A 128 -0.86 20.33 -11.47
C LYS A 128 -0.25 18.95 -11.58
N LEU A 129 -0.39 18.15 -10.52
CA LEU A 129 0.07 16.76 -10.51
C LEU A 129 -1.07 15.82 -10.87
N ASP A 130 -1.72 16.06 -12.02
CA ASP A 130 -2.95 15.35 -12.42
C ASP A 130 -2.77 13.83 -12.58
N LYS A 131 -1.52 13.35 -12.64
CA LYS A 131 -1.16 11.94 -12.75
C LYS A 131 -0.77 11.29 -11.42
N LEU A 132 -0.62 12.07 -10.34
CA LEU A 132 -0.14 11.57 -9.05
C LEU A 132 -1.20 10.68 -8.40
N THR A 133 -0.93 9.38 -8.34
CA THR A 133 -1.85 8.35 -7.86
C THR A 133 -1.57 7.89 -6.43
N SER A 134 -0.34 8.07 -5.92
CA SER A 134 0.06 7.65 -4.57
C SER A 134 0.99 8.67 -3.90
N MET A 135 0.97 8.70 -2.57
CA MET A 135 1.90 9.47 -1.75
C MET A 135 2.75 8.59 -0.83
N THR A 136 3.90 9.11 -0.42
CA THR A 136 4.73 8.54 0.65
C THR A 136 3.94 8.49 1.96
N TYR A 137 4.43 7.75 2.93
CA TYR A 137 3.85 7.68 4.27
C TYR A 137 4.92 7.87 5.36
N PRO A 138 4.59 8.46 6.51
CA PRO A 138 5.48 8.54 7.67
C PRO A 138 5.44 7.25 8.51
N LEU A 139 6.44 7.08 9.38
CA LEU A 139 6.37 6.15 10.52
C LEU A 139 5.34 6.64 11.53
N VAL A 140 5.33 7.95 11.80
CA VAL A 140 4.41 8.58 12.75
C VAL A 140 3.47 9.52 12.02
N ILE A 141 2.19 9.16 11.96
CA ILE A 141 1.18 10.01 11.35
C ILE A 141 1.01 11.28 12.17
N ARG A 142 1.09 12.42 11.47
CA ARG A 142 0.90 13.77 12.02
C ARG A 142 -0.11 14.53 11.17
N PRO A 143 -0.69 15.63 11.66
CA PRO A 143 -1.72 16.37 10.91
C PRO A 143 -1.26 16.88 9.53
N ILE A 144 0.04 17.13 9.36
CA ILE A 144 0.62 17.48 8.07
C ILE A 144 0.47 16.37 7.02
N TYR A 145 0.45 15.10 7.43
CA TYR A 145 0.20 13.96 6.54
C TYR A 145 -1.19 14.06 5.91
N TYR A 146 -2.22 14.17 6.76
CA TYR A 146 -3.61 14.35 6.33
C TYR A 146 -3.78 15.59 5.45
N SER A 147 -3.14 16.70 5.81
CA SER A 147 -3.14 17.93 5.01
C SER A 147 -2.54 17.71 3.61
N THR A 148 -1.47 16.91 3.52
CA THR A 148 -0.82 16.56 2.25
C THR A 148 -1.72 15.69 1.38
N LEU A 149 -2.37 14.69 1.97
CA LEU A 149 -3.35 13.85 1.26
C LEU A 149 -4.51 14.70 0.72
N CYS A 150 -5.06 15.59 1.56
CA CYS A 150 -6.11 16.52 1.14
C CYS A 150 -5.67 17.46 0.01
N PHE A 151 -4.40 17.88 0.00
CA PHE A 151 -3.85 18.72 -1.06
C PHE A 151 -3.85 18.03 -2.42
N PHE A 152 -3.68 16.70 -2.46
CA PHE A 152 -3.66 15.87 -3.68
C PHE A 152 -4.92 15.02 -3.90
N LYS A 153 -5.98 15.21 -3.11
CA LYS A 153 -7.16 14.33 -3.07
C LYS A 153 -7.86 14.06 -4.40
N GLU A 154 -7.77 14.99 -5.34
CA GLU A 154 -8.40 14.88 -6.66
C GLU A 154 -7.71 13.83 -7.54
N THR A 155 -6.46 13.48 -7.27
CA THR A 155 -5.66 12.58 -8.13
C THR A 155 -5.31 11.27 -7.44
N LEU A 156 -5.25 11.27 -6.11
CA LEU A 156 -4.87 10.08 -5.33
C LEU A 156 -5.86 8.93 -5.52
N GLN A 157 -5.28 7.77 -5.83
CA GLN A 157 -5.96 6.49 -5.99
C GLN A 157 -5.62 5.51 -4.87
N ILE A 158 -4.42 5.65 -4.31
CA ILE A 158 -3.89 4.79 -3.25
C ILE A 158 -3.62 5.66 -2.03
N VAL A 159 -4.27 5.36 -0.92
CA VAL A 159 -4.06 6.07 0.35
C VAL A 159 -3.84 5.09 1.49
N MET A 160 -2.93 5.44 2.39
CA MET A 160 -2.65 4.71 3.61
C MET A 160 -3.12 5.54 4.81
N PHE A 161 -3.86 4.91 5.72
CA PHE A 161 -4.26 5.44 7.00
C PHE A 161 -3.64 4.63 8.11
N THR A 162 -3.16 5.32 9.13
CA THR A 162 -2.78 4.68 10.38
C THR A 162 -3.38 5.50 11.50
N GLN A 163 -4.43 4.97 12.14
CA GLN A 163 -4.95 5.54 13.37
C GLN A 163 -3.88 5.34 14.46
N PRO A 164 -3.39 6.43 15.09
CA PRO A 164 -2.34 6.35 16.10
C PRO A 164 -2.81 5.58 17.34
N GLU A 165 -1.87 4.97 18.05
CA GLU A 165 -2.16 3.98 19.09
C GLU A 165 -2.95 4.52 20.28
N LEU A 166 -2.76 5.77 20.70
CA LEU A 166 -3.57 6.52 21.69
C LEU A 166 -2.97 7.93 21.90
N PRO A 167 -3.77 8.94 22.30
CA PRO A 167 -5.23 8.96 22.37
C PRO A 167 -5.87 9.00 20.97
N ILE A 168 -7.20 8.78 20.90
CA ILE A 168 -7.97 8.95 19.66
C ILE A 168 -7.67 10.34 19.10
N ASP A 169 -7.08 10.35 17.91
CA ASP A 169 -6.64 11.57 17.25
C ASP A 169 -7.83 12.25 16.58
N GLN A 170 -8.19 13.44 17.08
CA GLN A 170 -9.25 14.25 16.48
C GLN A 170 -8.91 14.58 15.02
N ASP A 171 -7.63 14.69 14.66
CA ASP A 171 -7.20 14.97 13.29
C ASP A 171 -7.45 13.77 12.37
N PHE A 172 -7.35 12.54 12.88
CA PHE A 172 -7.77 11.34 12.15
C PHE A 172 -9.25 11.43 11.79
N TRP A 173 -10.13 11.69 12.75
CA TRP A 173 -11.57 11.78 12.47
C TRP A 173 -11.96 12.99 11.62
N ASN A 174 -11.28 14.13 11.79
CA ASN A 174 -11.42 15.28 10.90
C ASN A 174 -11.07 14.91 9.46
N PHE A 175 -10.02 14.11 9.27
CA PHE A 175 -9.64 13.62 7.97
C PHE A 175 -10.65 12.59 7.41
N VAL A 176 -11.15 11.66 8.22
CA VAL A 176 -12.21 10.70 7.81
C VAL A 176 -13.43 11.44 7.25
N ASN A 177 -13.80 12.57 7.86
CA ASN A 177 -14.92 13.39 7.40
C ASN A 177 -14.77 13.98 5.99
N VAL A 178 -13.54 14.07 5.45
CA VAL A 178 -13.28 14.56 4.09
C VAL A 178 -12.93 13.46 3.09
N LEU A 179 -12.93 12.20 3.54
CA LEU A 179 -12.52 11.05 2.73
C LEU A 179 -13.45 10.81 1.53
N ASP A 180 -14.73 11.19 1.64
CA ASP A 180 -15.70 11.17 0.54
C ASP A 180 -15.36 12.14 -0.61
N SER A 181 -14.45 13.09 -0.38
CA SER A 181 -13.95 13.98 -1.44
C SER A 181 -12.82 13.38 -2.29
N PHE A 182 -12.30 12.20 -1.95
CA PHE A 182 -11.28 11.49 -2.74
C PHE A 182 -11.91 10.66 -3.85
N ARG A 183 -12.31 11.34 -4.95
CA ARG A 183 -13.12 10.76 -6.03
C ARG A 183 -12.45 9.59 -6.77
N ASN A 184 -11.11 9.55 -6.76
CA ASN A 184 -10.32 8.55 -7.46
C ASN A 184 -9.79 7.44 -6.54
N LEU A 185 -10.14 7.46 -5.24
CA LEU A 185 -9.68 6.46 -4.27
C LEU A 185 -10.21 5.07 -4.62
N THR A 186 -9.30 4.18 -4.98
CA THR A 186 -9.60 2.78 -5.35
C THR A 186 -8.85 1.76 -4.50
N SER A 187 -7.77 2.16 -3.83
CA SER A 187 -7.03 1.31 -2.90
C SER A 187 -6.82 2.02 -1.56
N LEU A 188 -7.18 1.33 -0.49
CA LEU A 188 -7.11 1.81 0.88
C LEU A 188 -6.29 0.85 1.74
N ASN A 189 -5.26 1.36 2.42
CA ASN A 189 -4.57 0.62 3.48
C ASN A 189 -4.96 1.24 4.82
N LEU A 190 -5.90 0.63 5.53
CA LEU A 190 -6.41 1.09 6.82
C LEU A 190 -5.74 0.31 7.94
N LYS A 191 -4.95 1.00 8.76
CA LYS A 191 -4.26 0.45 9.92
C LYS A 191 -4.67 1.20 11.18
N GLY A 192 -4.69 0.53 12.32
CA GLY A 192 -4.79 1.18 13.63
C GLY A 192 -5.78 0.54 14.58
N ARG A 193 -5.98 1.17 15.73
CA ARG A 193 -6.83 0.65 16.80
C ARG A 193 -8.26 1.16 16.66
N PHE A 194 -9.19 0.27 16.36
CA PHE A 194 -10.61 0.60 16.25
C PHE A 194 -11.34 0.03 17.45
N GLU A 195 -12.12 0.86 18.15
CA GLU A 195 -12.88 0.40 19.33
C GLU A 195 -14.08 -0.44 18.91
N THR A 196 -14.60 -0.24 17.72
CA THR A 196 -15.82 -0.92 17.28
C THR A 196 -15.81 -1.22 15.77
N VAL A 197 -16.69 -2.11 15.33
CA VAL A 197 -16.93 -2.35 13.89
C VAL A 197 -17.58 -1.12 13.25
N GLU A 198 -18.34 -0.34 14.03
CA GLU A 198 -18.94 0.94 13.68
C GLU A 198 -17.89 1.98 13.28
N ASP A 199 -16.74 2.04 13.97
CA ASP A 199 -15.63 2.94 13.62
C ASP A 199 -15.11 2.63 12.22
N ILE A 200 -14.89 1.33 11.94
CA ILE A 200 -14.45 0.85 10.64
C ILE A 200 -15.53 1.14 9.59
N ASN A 201 -16.81 0.93 9.90
CA ASN A 201 -17.90 1.28 8.99
C ASN A 201 -17.94 2.78 8.68
N THR A 202 -17.69 3.64 9.66
CA THR A 202 -17.64 5.09 9.49
C THR A 202 -16.57 5.49 8.47
N VAL A 203 -15.38 4.88 8.53
CA VAL A 203 -14.31 5.12 7.55
C VAL A 203 -14.69 4.57 6.16
N LEU A 204 -15.16 3.31 6.11
CA LEU A 204 -15.42 2.62 4.84
C LEU A 204 -16.65 3.15 4.10
N ASP A 205 -17.63 3.73 4.81
CA ASP A 205 -18.79 4.38 4.19
C ASP A 205 -18.42 5.62 3.36
N LYS A 206 -17.24 6.20 3.60
CA LYS A 206 -16.71 7.32 2.83
C LYS A 206 -16.01 6.88 1.53
N CYS A 207 -15.72 5.59 1.36
CA CYS A 207 -14.90 5.07 0.26
C CYS A 207 -15.74 4.33 -0.80
N LEU A 208 -16.58 5.04 -1.54
CA LEU A 208 -17.62 4.44 -2.40
C LEU A 208 -17.11 3.60 -3.60
N TYR A 209 -15.92 3.91 -4.11
CA TYR A 209 -15.32 3.29 -5.30
C TYR A 209 -14.15 2.35 -4.98
N LEU A 210 -14.05 1.93 -3.72
CA LEU A 210 -12.96 1.11 -3.26
C LEU A 210 -12.94 -0.25 -3.97
N GLN A 211 -11.79 -0.60 -4.56
CA GLN A 211 -11.55 -1.87 -5.24
C GLN A 211 -10.62 -2.77 -4.44
N GLU A 212 -9.70 -2.20 -3.68
CA GLU A 212 -8.72 -2.90 -2.85
C GLU A 212 -8.72 -2.33 -1.43
N LEU A 213 -8.85 -3.21 -0.44
CA LEU A 213 -8.78 -2.86 0.98
C LEU A 213 -7.72 -3.71 1.65
N THR A 214 -6.71 -3.09 2.24
CA THR A 214 -5.85 -3.72 3.25
C THR A 214 -6.27 -3.21 4.62
N LEU A 215 -6.58 -4.11 5.54
CA LEU A 215 -7.00 -3.80 6.91
C LEU A 215 -6.06 -4.43 7.93
N GLU A 216 -5.49 -3.62 8.80
CA GLU A 216 -4.65 -4.03 9.94
C GLU A 216 -5.22 -3.37 11.21
N ALA A 217 -6.26 -3.98 11.78
CA ALA A 217 -6.95 -3.48 12.96
C ALA A 217 -6.35 -4.11 14.24
N PHE A 218 -6.16 -3.31 15.29
CA PHE A 218 -5.63 -3.77 16.58
C PHE A 218 -6.66 -3.64 17.70
N ASP A 219 -6.48 -4.46 18.75
CA ASP A 219 -7.18 -4.36 20.03
C ASP A 219 -8.72 -4.27 19.91
N GLN A 220 -9.31 -5.02 18.97
CA GLN A 220 -10.75 -5.00 18.78
C GLN A 220 -11.47 -5.62 19.99
N PRO A 221 -12.36 -4.89 20.68
CA PRO A 221 -13.06 -5.43 21.83
C PRO A 221 -14.20 -6.39 21.44
N ILE A 222 -14.53 -7.20 22.45
CA ILE A 222 -15.61 -8.18 22.65
C ILE A 222 -16.41 -8.62 21.42
N VAL A 223 -16.24 -9.91 21.12
CA VAL A 223 -17.06 -10.68 20.18
C VAL A 223 -18.54 -10.62 20.58
N THR A 224 -19.33 -10.01 19.73
CA THR A 224 -20.79 -10.04 19.72
C THR A 224 -21.31 -11.36 19.16
N THR A 225 -22.59 -11.64 19.38
CA THR A 225 -23.22 -12.82 18.77
C THR A 225 -23.40 -12.59 17.27
N ARG A 226 -23.49 -13.69 16.51
CA ARG A 226 -23.75 -13.63 15.07
C ARG A 226 -25.08 -12.92 14.76
N GLU A 227 -26.07 -13.12 15.63
CA GLU A 227 -27.39 -12.50 15.53
C GLU A 227 -27.31 -10.99 15.69
N ASP A 228 -26.52 -10.50 16.67
CA ASP A 228 -26.35 -9.08 16.93
C ASP A 228 -25.65 -8.38 15.75
N ILE A 229 -24.54 -8.91 15.25
CA ILE A 229 -23.81 -8.32 14.12
C ILE A 229 -24.66 -8.36 12.83
N THR A 230 -25.48 -9.40 12.65
CA THR A 230 -26.40 -9.49 11.51
C THR A 230 -27.47 -8.42 11.61
N ALA A 231 -28.16 -8.29 12.75
CA ALA A 231 -29.21 -7.30 12.96
C ALA A 231 -28.68 -5.84 12.84
N TRP A 232 -27.50 -5.58 13.38
CA TRP A 232 -26.82 -4.29 13.22
C TRP A 232 -26.47 -4.01 11.74
N SER A 233 -25.89 -5.00 11.06
CA SER A 233 -25.51 -4.87 9.65
C SER A 233 -26.71 -4.61 8.74
N GLU A 234 -27.84 -5.28 9.00
CA GLU A 234 -29.09 -5.10 8.26
C GLU A 234 -29.70 -3.70 8.45
N SER A 235 -29.59 -3.15 9.65
CA SER A 235 -30.18 -1.84 9.98
C SER A 235 -29.29 -0.65 9.57
N THR A 236 -27.96 -0.83 9.54
CA THR A 236 -27.01 0.29 9.45
C THR A 236 -26.11 0.24 8.22
N VAL A 237 -25.69 -0.94 7.78
CA VAL A 237 -24.58 -1.07 6.82
C VAL A 237 -25.07 -0.99 5.37
N LYS A 238 -24.54 -0.01 4.65
CA LYS A 238 -24.75 0.11 3.19
C LYS A 238 -23.83 -0.86 2.45
N LYS A 239 -24.44 -1.76 1.67
CA LYS A 239 -23.71 -2.69 0.80
C LYS A 239 -22.99 -1.97 -0.33
N GLN A 240 -21.80 -2.46 -0.65
CA GLN A 240 -20.95 -1.98 -1.73
C GLN A 240 -20.53 -3.15 -2.63
N HIS A 241 -20.24 -2.83 -3.90
CA HIS A 241 -20.05 -3.83 -4.95
C HIS A 241 -18.72 -3.67 -5.72
N HIS A 242 -17.94 -2.64 -5.42
CA HIS A 242 -16.70 -2.34 -6.14
C HIS A 242 -15.48 -3.09 -5.59
N LEU A 243 -15.52 -3.51 -4.33
CA LEU A 243 -14.39 -4.17 -3.68
C LEU A 243 -14.16 -5.55 -4.30
N LYS A 244 -12.98 -5.73 -4.89
CA LYS A 244 -12.54 -6.98 -5.52
C LYS A 244 -11.54 -7.72 -4.64
N MET A 245 -10.63 -6.98 -3.98
CA MET A 245 -9.58 -7.55 -3.15
C MET A 245 -9.71 -7.06 -1.71
N LEU A 246 -9.75 -8.00 -0.78
CA LEU A 246 -9.72 -7.75 0.66
C LEU A 246 -8.50 -8.45 1.26
N ASN A 247 -7.60 -7.68 1.86
CA ASN A 247 -6.41 -8.16 2.53
C ASN A 247 -6.48 -7.81 4.01
N ILE A 248 -6.47 -8.81 4.88
CA ILE A 248 -6.59 -8.63 6.33
C ILE A 248 -5.27 -9.08 6.95
N LYS A 249 -4.70 -8.24 7.81
CA LYS A 249 -3.40 -8.48 8.44
C LYS A 249 -3.52 -8.46 9.96
N LYS A 250 -2.70 -9.28 10.61
CA LYS A 250 -2.51 -9.42 12.06
C LYS A 250 -3.69 -10.00 12.81
N ASP A 251 -4.80 -9.27 12.90
CA ASP A 251 -5.97 -9.67 13.68
C ASP A 251 -7.25 -9.64 12.83
N LEU A 252 -8.14 -10.60 13.09
CA LEU A 252 -9.46 -10.68 12.46
C LEU A 252 -10.47 -11.30 13.42
N THR A 253 -11.40 -10.50 13.94
CA THR A 253 -12.53 -11.04 14.71
C THR A 253 -13.59 -11.64 13.76
N PRO A 254 -14.38 -12.63 14.20
CA PRO A 254 -15.49 -13.15 13.41
C PRO A 254 -16.48 -12.06 12.99
N ASP A 255 -16.79 -11.14 13.90
CA ASP A 255 -17.77 -10.08 13.67
C ASP A 255 -17.28 -9.13 12.58
N LEU A 256 -15.99 -8.78 12.58
CA LEU A 256 -15.38 -7.99 11.52
C LEU A 256 -15.41 -8.74 10.19
N ALA A 257 -15.12 -10.05 10.16
CA ALA A 257 -15.20 -10.85 8.94
C ALA A 257 -16.63 -10.88 8.38
N GLU A 258 -17.62 -11.16 9.23
CA GLU A 258 -19.04 -11.22 8.90
C GLU A 258 -19.54 -9.85 8.39
N TYR A 259 -19.20 -8.76 9.07
CA TYR A 259 -19.50 -7.39 8.62
C TYR A 259 -18.88 -7.06 7.27
N LEU A 260 -17.58 -7.32 7.08
CA LEU A 260 -16.88 -7.00 5.83
C LEU A 260 -17.51 -7.75 4.66
N LEU A 261 -17.86 -9.02 4.85
CA LEU A 261 -18.48 -9.85 3.83
C LEU A 261 -19.96 -9.51 3.60
N TYR A 262 -20.67 -9.01 4.62
CA TYR A 262 -22.00 -8.43 4.45
C TYR A 262 -21.95 -7.14 3.63
N LYS A 263 -21.00 -6.24 3.95
CA LYS A 263 -20.81 -4.97 3.27
C LYS A 263 -20.38 -5.18 1.82
N TYR A 264 -19.40 -6.04 1.57
CA TYR A 264 -18.77 -6.23 0.26
C TYR A 264 -19.17 -7.55 -0.41
N THR A 265 -20.27 -7.50 -1.14
CA THR A 265 -20.90 -8.70 -1.72
C THR A 265 -20.24 -9.25 -2.99
N LYS A 266 -19.23 -8.57 -3.55
CA LYS A 266 -18.57 -8.94 -4.82
C LYS A 266 -17.05 -9.15 -4.69
N ILE A 267 -16.57 -9.49 -3.50
CA ILE A 267 -15.15 -9.82 -3.29
C ILE A 267 -14.77 -11.00 -4.19
N GLN A 268 -13.70 -10.84 -4.95
CA GLN A 268 -13.15 -11.87 -5.83
C GLN A 268 -12.01 -12.63 -5.15
N HIS A 269 -11.21 -11.89 -4.36
CA HIS A 269 -10.07 -12.44 -3.64
C HIS A 269 -10.03 -11.90 -2.22
N ILE A 270 -10.05 -12.79 -1.24
CA ILE A 270 -9.72 -12.49 0.14
C ILE A 270 -8.37 -13.11 0.52
N ARG A 271 -7.50 -12.31 1.12
CA ARG A 271 -6.26 -12.76 1.77
C ARG A 271 -6.36 -12.42 3.24
N ILE A 272 -6.23 -13.43 4.11
CA ILE A 272 -6.19 -13.26 5.57
C ILE A 272 -4.81 -13.73 6.00
N ASP A 273 -4.13 -12.89 6.77
CA ASP A 273 -2.76 -13.11 7.19
C ASP A 273 -2.61 -12.67 8.65
N ILE A 274 -2.94 -13.58 9.56
CA ILE A 274 -3.16 -13.30 10.99
C ILE A 274 -2.17 -14.07 11.86
N GLU A 275 -1.90 -13.57 13.06
CA GLU A 275 -1.10 -14.27 14.04
C GLU A 275 -1.93 -15.35 14.75
N PHE A 276 -1.33 -16.52 14.97
CA PHE A 276 -1.99 -17.63 15.65
C PHE A 276 -2.10 -17.36 17.15
N GLN A 277 -3.31 -17.52 17.69
CA GLN A 277 -3.58 -17.55 19.13
C GLN A 277 -4.45 -18.78 19.44
N GLU A 278 -4.14 -19.54 20.51
CA GLU A 278 -4.86 -20.78 20.83
C GLU A 278 -6.36 -20.51 21.08
N ASP A 279 -6.67 -19.50 21.89
CA ASP A 279 -8.05 -19.11 22.24
C ASP A 279 -8.89 -18.70 21.01
N PHE A 280 -8.22 -18.23 19.95
CA PHE A 280 -8.85 -17.84 18.71
C PHE A 280 -9.36 -19.06 17.92
N PHE A 281 -8.63 -20.18 17.96
CA PHE A 281 -8.95 -21.36 17.16
C PHE A 281 -10.20 -22.09 17.62
N ASP A 282 -10.40 -22.17 18.93
CA ASP A 282 -11.50 -22.93 19.50
C ASP A 282 -12.84 -22.21 19.35
N ASN A 283 -12.85 -20.88 19.43
CA ASN A 283 -14.09 -20.10 19.52
C ASN A 283 -14.50 -19.42 18.21
N PHE A 284 -13.54 -19.04 17.37
CA PHE A 284 -13.78 -18.03 16.32
C PHE A 284 -13.45 -18.52 14.92
N PHE A 285 -12.54 -19.48 14.81
CA PHE A 285 -12.04 -19.93 13.51
C PHE A 285 -13.14 -20.49 12.60
N ASP A 286 -14.06 -21.30 13.14
CA ASP A 286 -15.13 -21.90 12.33
C ASP A 286 -16.09 -20.84 11.76
N ARG A 287 -16.36 -19.77 12.52
CA ARG A 287 -17.16 -18.63 12.03
C ARG A 287 -16.47 -17.92 10.88
N ILE A 288 -15.16 -17.68 10.99
CA ILE A 288 -14.38 -17.01 9.93
C ILE A 288 -14.33 -17.88 8.67
N VAL A 289 -14.02 -19.17 8.80
CA VAL A 289 -14.02 -20.12 7.67
C VAL A 289 -15.39 -20.17 7.00
N ALA A 290 -16.46 -20.27 7.79
CA ALA A 290 -17.82 -20.26 7.26
C ALA A 290 -18.13 -18.95 6.51
N ALA A 291 -17.71 -17.81 7.05
CA ALA A 291 -17.94 -16.50 6.43
C ALA A 291 -17.21 -16.40 5.08
N ILE A 292 -15.93 -16.77 5.01
CA ILE A 292 -15.12 -16.64 3.79
C ILE A 292 -15.39 -17.75 2.75
N HIS A 293 -16.18 -18.77 3.09
CA HIS A 293 -16.49 -19.89 2.21
C HIS A 293 -17.17 -19.45 0.90
N GLN A 294 -17.88 -18.31 0.92
CA GLN A 294 -18.55 -17.75 -0.26
C GLN A 294 -17.60 -16.99 -1.22
N VAL A 295 -16.36 -16.71 -0.81
CA VAL A 295 -15.40 -15.95 -1.64
C VAL A 295 -14.70 -16.89 -2.64
N PRO A 296 -14.66 -16.53 -3.95
CA PRO A 296 -14.12 -17.42 -5.00
C PRO A 296 -12.65 -17.81 -4.80
N LYS A 297 -11.81 -16.84 -4.45
CA LYS A 297 -10.39 -17.06 -4.15
C LYS A 297 -10.12 -16.63 -2.71
N ARG A 298 -9.58 -17.54 -1.92
CA ARG A 298 -9.25 -17.32 -0.52
C ARG A 298 -7.86 -17.85 -0.21
N ASP A 299 -7.04 -17.00 0.37
CA ASP A 299 -5.74 -17.38 0.91
C ASP A 299 -5.74 -17.06 2.41
N LEU A 300 -5.60 -18.09 3.24
CA LEU A 300 -5.49 -17.95 4.69
C LEU A 300 -4.06 -18.31 5.11
N TYR A 301 -3.38 -17.36 5.74
CA TYR A 301 -2.05 -17.51 6.31
C TYR A 301 -2.12 -17.33 7.82
N LEU A 302 -1.40 -18.20 8.54
CA LEU A 302 -1.21 -18.11 9.98
C LEU A 302 0.26 -17.85 10.27
N GLY A 303 0.56 -16.73 10.91
CA GLY A 303 1.83 -16.45 11.55
C GLY A 303 1.94 -17.23 12.86
N ILE A 304 3.08 -17.86 13.11
CA ILE A 304 3.29 -18.69 14.30
C ILE A 304 4.52 -18.18 15.03
N SER A 305 4.30 -17.72 16.26
CA SER A 305 5.38 -17.39 17.18
C SER A 305 6.23 -18.63 17.48
N ARG A 306 7.54 -18.42 17.64
CA ARG A 306 8.52 -19.47 17.98
C ARG A 306 8.21 -20.25 19.25
N ASP A 307 7.46 -19.63 20.15
CA ASP A 307 7.11 -20.22 21.45
C ASP A 307 5.94 -21.20 21.37
N LEU A 308 5.25 -21.27 20.24
CA LEU A 308 4.09 -22.15 20.05
C LEU A 308 4.52 -23.59 19.71
N ASP A 309 3.87 -24.58 20.33
CA ASP A 309 4.06 -25.98 19.93
C ASP A 309 3.39 -26.25 18.58
N PHE A 310 4.21 -26.30 17.53
CA PHE A 310 3.78 -26.62 16.17
C PHE A 310 2.97 -27.93 16.08
N ARG A 311 3.20 -28.91 16.97
CA ARG A 311 2.44 -30.16 16.98
C ARG A 311 0.99 -29.95 17.39
N ASN A 312 0.75 -29.07 18.36
CA ASN A 312 -0.60 -28.71 18.79
C ASN A 312 -1.35 -28.03 17.66
N LEU A 313 -0.69 -27.11 16.94
CA LEU A 313 -1.27 -26.48 15.76
C LEU A 313 -1.67 -27.50 14.69
N VAL A 314 -0.75 -28.41 14.32
CA VAL A 314 -1.05 -29.46 13.34
C VAL A 314 -2.23 -30.32 13.80
N TYR A 315 -2.28 -30.68 15.07
CA TYR A 315 -3.40 -31.43 15.64
C TYR A 315 -4.72 -30.65 15.51
N LEU A 316 -4.74 -29.36 15.87
CA LEU A 316 -5.92 -28.49 15.75
C LEU A 316 -6.38 -28.32 14.29
N LEU A 317 -5.45 -28.20 13.34
CA LEU A 317 -5.79 -28.13 11.93
C LEU A 317 -6.39 -29.45 11.43
N LEU A 318 -5.82 -30.58 11.86
CA LEU A 318 -6.31 -31.92 11.50
C LEU A 318 -7.71 -32.19 12.06
N THR A 319 -8.01 -31.79 13.30
CA THR A 319 -9.36 -31.97 13.88
C THR A 319 -10.42 -31.16 13.14
N LYS A 320 -10.03 -30.06 12.48
CA LYS A 320 -10.90 -29.24 11.62
C LYS A 320 -10.86 -29.61 10.13
N ASN A 321 -10.21 -30.72 9.75
CA ASN A 321 -10.03 -31.17 8.37
C ASN A 321 -9.31 -30.16 7.45
N LEU A 322 -8.38 -29.38 8.01
CA LEU A 322 -7.58 -28.41 7.28
C LEU A 322 -6.21 -29.00 6.96
N SER A 323 -5.64 -28.57 5.84
CA SER A 323 -4.32 -29.02 5.38
C SER A 323 -3.32 -27.87 5.36
N ILE A 324 -2.04 -28.18 5.52
CA ILE A 324 -0.95 -27.22 5.32
C ILE A 324 -0.51 -27.30 3.85
N CYS A 325 -0.66 -26.22 3.09
CA CYS A 325 -0.29 -26.17 1.68
C CYS A 325 1.14 -25.70 1.44
N ASN A 326 1.59 -24.73 2.22
CA ASN A 326 2.92 -24.14 2.08
C ASN A 326 3.40 -23.58 3.42
N VAL A 327 4.71 -23.58 3.62
CA VAL A 327 5.37 -22.98 4.77
C VAL A 327 6.38 -21.99 4.23
N ASP A 328 6.20 -20.72 4.55
CA ASP A 328 7.14 -19.65 4.24
C ASP A 328 8.03 -19.39 5.47
N LEU A 329 9.33 -19.30 5.23
CA LEU A 329 10.36 -19.07 6.23
C LEU A 329 10.79 -17.60 6.15
N GLU A 330 10.04 -16.71 6.79
CA GLU A 330 10.45 -15.32 6.95
C GLU A 330 11.33 -15.18 8.20
N THR A 331 12.18 -14.16 8.24
CA THR A 331 13.39 -14.03 9.09
C THR A 331 13.20 -14.11 10.60
N ALA A 332 11.97 -14.24 11.11
CA ALA A 332 11.69 -14.41 12.54
C ALA A 332 10.59 -15.43 12.84
N ASP A 333 9.55 -15.55 12.01
CA ASP A 333 8.35 -16.35 12.25
C ASP A 333 8.03 -17.28 11.07
N PHE A 334 7.28 -18.35 11.33
CA PHE A 334 6.80 -19.25 10.28
C PHE A 334 5.42 -18.80 9.81
N ARG A 335 5.22 -18.67 8.50
CA ARG A 335 3.90 -18.42 7.92
C ARG A 335 3.38 -19.67 7.22
N ILE A 336 2.22 -20.16 7.63
CA ILE A 336 1.60 -21.36 7.06
C ILE A 336 0.40 -20.97 6.22
N LYS A 337 0.39 -21.40 4.96
CA LYS A 337 -0.80 -21.33 4.11
C LYS A 337 -1.72 -22.51 4.43
N ILE A 338 -2.97 -22.22 4.80
CA ILE A 338 -3.99 -23.21 5.08
C ILE A 338 -4.78 -23.55 3.81
N GLY A 339 -4.93 -24.83 3.53
CA GLY A 339 -5.78 -25.39 2.48
C GLY A 339 -6.99 -26.12 3.04
N GLY A 340 -7.99 -26.34 2.20
CA GLY A 340 -9.27 -26.94 2.61
C GLY A 340 -10.24 -25.95 3.26
N VAL A 341 -9.82 -24.68 3.39
CA VAL A 341 -10.68 -23.53 3.73
C VAL A 341 -11.69 -23.33 2.64
#